data_AF-A0A7G6SJ52-F1
#
_entry.id   AF-A0A7G6SJ52-F1
#
_cell.length_a   1.000
_cell.length_b   1.000
_cell.length_c   1.000
_cell.angle_alpha   90.00
_cell.angle_beta   90.00
_cell.angle_gamma   90.00
#
_symmetry.space_group_name_H-M   'P 1'
#
loop_
_entity.id
_entity.type
_entity.pdbx_description
1 polymer ?
#
loop_
_entity_poly.entity_id
_entity_poly.type
_entity_poly.pdbx_seq_one_letter_code
_entity_poly.pdbx_strand_id
1 'polypeptide(L)'
;MSDIIGPQRSLGHPQRGLDCQTNMQHRFDLLASDAEAAGWQSTEVATALLELAMNRIEARKAKTLQAKLEYDDQKRFGNNVLP
;
A
#
# COMPACT_ATOMS: atom_id res chain seq x y z
N MET A 1 14.06 -6.67 13.07
CA MET A 1 14.46 -5.62 12.11
C MET A 1 13.95 -6.02 10.74
N SER A 2 13.40 -5.09 9.95
CA SER A 2 12.98 -5.37 8.57
C SER A 2 14.23 -5.56 7.71
N ASP A 3 14.28 -6.64 6.95
CA ASP A 3 15.32 -6.98 5.96
C ASP A 3 15.08 -6.29 4.60
N ILE A 4 13.89 -5.72 4.39
CA ILE A 4 13.55 -4.93 3.20
C ILE A 4 14.36 -3.62 3.22
N ILE A 5 15.23 -3.45 2.23
CA ILE A 5 16.05 -2.24 2.06
C ILE A 5 15.18 -1.10 1.52
N GLY A 6 15.33 0.08 2.13
CA GLY A 6 14.64 1.29 1.69
C GLY A 6 15.05 1.75 0.28
N PRO A 7 14.29 2.67 -0.33
CA PRO A 7 14.55 3.13 -1.69
C PRO A 7 15.94 3.78 -1.80
N GLN A 8 16.80 3.23 -2.65
CA GLN A 8 18.14 3.78 -2.94
C GLN A 8 18.14 4.78 -4.10
N ARG A 9 17.12 4.71 -4.98
CA ARG A 9 16.96 5.60 -6.13
C ARG A 9 15.96 6.71 -5.85
N SER A 10 16.17 7.86 -6.48
CA SER A 10 15.31 9.03 -6.36
C SER A 10 13.90 8.78 -6.90
N LEU A 11 12.95 9.55 -6.39
CA LEU A 11 11.56 9.51 -6.86
C LEU A 11 11.51 9.79 -8.37
N GLY A 12 10.77 8.97 -9.12
CA GLY A 12 10.64 9.07 -10.58
C GLY A 12 11.64 8.25 -11.39
N HIS A 13 12.67 7.66 -10.77
CA HIS A 13 13.59 6.77 -11.51
C HIS A 13 12.85 5.51 -12.03
N PRO A 14 12.99 5.14 -13.32
CA PRO A 14 12.21 4.05 -13.94
C PRO A 14 12.33 2.71 -13.22
N GLN A 15 13.53 2.39 -12.70
CA GLN A 15 13.77 1.12 -12.00
C GLN A 15 13.33 1.11 -10.53
N ARG A 16 12.95 2.25 -9.94
CA ARG A 16 12.65 2.32 -8.50
C ARG A 16 11.48 1.43 -8.09
N GLY A 17 10.52 1.23 -8.99
CA GLY A 17 9.42 0.29 -8.79
C GLY A 17 9.91 -1.16 -8.74
N LEU A 18 10.78 -1.55 -9.67
CA LEU A 18 11.37 -2.89 -9.74
C LEU A 18 12.26 -3.17 -8.52
N ASP A 19 13.03 -2.19 -8.06
CA ASP A 19 13.84 -2.32 -6.84
C ASP A 19 12.97 -2.62 -5.63
N CYS A 20 11.85 -1.90 -5.50
CA CYS A 20 10.90 -2.09 -4.42
C CYS A 20 10.36 -3.52 -4.44
N GLN A 21 9.92 -4.01 -5.60
CA GLN A 21 9.45 -5.39 -5.76
C GLN A 21 10.53 -6.42 -5.38
N THR A 22 11.75 -6.26 -5.92
CA THR A 22 12.87 -7.17 -5.66
C THR A 22 13.20 -7.25 -4.18
N ASN A 23 13.24 -6.12 -3.48
CA ASN A 23 13.52 -6.09 -2.03
C ASN A 23 12.41 -6.72 -1.19
N MET A 24 11.17 -6.75 -1.66
CA MET A 24 10.05 -7.37 -0.97
C MET A 24 9.89 -8.86 -1.31
N GLN A 25 10.44 -9.32 -2.44
CA GLN A 25 10.18 -10.65 -3.02
C GLN A 25 10.38 -11.77 -2.00
N HIS A 26 11.52 -11.79 -1.31
CA HIS A 26 11.82 -12.85 -0.34
C HIS A 26 10.75 -12.98 0.76
N ARG A 27 10.29 -11.84 1.32
CA ARG A 27 9.26 -11.83 2.36
C ARG A 27 7.88 -12.18 1.81
N PHE A 28 7.61 -11.83 0.55
CA PHE A 28 6.39 -12.22 -0.13
C PHE A 28 6.33 -13.73 -0.36
N ASP A 29 7.43 -14.34 -0.80
CA ASP A 29 7.54 -15.78 -1.02
C ASP A 29 7.41 -16.57 0.29
N LEU A 30 8.03 -16.08 1.37
CA LEU A 30 7.88 -16.67 2.70
C LEU A 30 6.42 -16.66 3.17
N LEU A 31 5.72 -15.53 3.00
CA LEU A 31 4.31 -15.43 3.38
C LEU A 31 3.44 -16.41 2.58
N ALA A 32 3.69 -16.54 1.28
CA ALA A 32 2.99 -17.50 0.44
C ALA A 32 3.27 -18.94 0.91
N SER A 33 4.54 -19.28 1.12
CA SER A 33 4.97 -20.61 1.57
C SER A 33 4.40 -20.97 2.95
N ASP A 34 4.31 -20.02 3.88
CA ASP A 34 3.73 -20.25 5.20
C ASP A 34 2.23 -20.55 5.10
N ALA A 35 1.51 -19.87 4.22
CA ALA A 35 0.10 -20.12 3.97
C ALA A 35 -0.12 -21.50 3.30
N GLU A 36 0.69 -21.85 2.31
CA GLU A 36 0.64 -23.18 1.68
C GLU A 36 0.97 -24.30 2.69
N ALA A 37 1.98 -24.10 3.54
CA ALA A 37 2.34 -25.04 4.60
C ALA A 37 1.22 -25.22 5.65
N ALA A 38 0.38 -24.22 5.83
CA ALA A 38 -0.82 -24.30 6.66
C ALA A 38 -2.00 -25.03 5.97
N GLY A 39 -1.84 -25.46 4.72
CA GLY A 39 -2.80 -26.29 3.97
C GLY A 39 -3.66 -25.54 2.95
N TRP A 40 -3.43 -24.24 2.74
CA TRP A 40 -4.12 -23.47 1.70
C TRP A 40 -3.61 -23.84 0.30
N GLN A 41 -4.48 -23.85 -0.69
CA GLN A 41 -4.07 -24.09 -2.07
C GLN A 41 -3.30 -22.88 -2.61
N SER A 42 -2.28 -23.12 -3.44
CA SER A 42 -1.47 -22.05 -4.05
C SER A 42 -2.30 -20.98 -4.77
N THR A 43 -3.40 -21.39 -5.41
CA THR A 43 -4.34 -20.47 -6.09
C THR A 43 -5.12 -19.58 -5.11
N GLU A 44 -5.49 -20.12 -3.94
CA GLU A 44 -6.15 -19.36 -2.87
C GLU A 44 -5.17 -18.35 -2.26
N VAL A 45 -3.95 -18.79 -2.00
CA VAL A 45 -2.87 -17.94 -1.46
C VAL A 45 -2.57 -16.78 -2.42
N ALA A 46 -2.39 -17.07 -3.72
CA ALA A 46 -2.14 -16.04 -4.73
C ALA A 46 -3.29 -15.02 -4.82
N THR A 47 -4.54 -15.50 -4.82
CA THR A 47 -5.73 -14.63 -4.82
C THR A 47 -5.78 -13.75 -3.58
N ALA A 48 -5.59 -14.34 -2.39
CA ALA A 48 -5.62 -13.62 -1.12
C ALA A 48 -4.53 -12.53 -1.05
N LEU A 49 -3.31 -12.83 -1.51
CA LEU A 49 -2.22 -11.85 -1.54
C LEU A 49 -2.53 -10.66 -2.45
N LEU A 50 -3.14 -10.91 -3.62
CA LEU A 50 -3.60 -9.85 -4.52
C LEU A 50 -4.70 -9.00 -3.89
N GLU A 51 -5.72 -9.63 -3.31
CA GLU A 51 -6.83 -8.93 -2.65
C GLU A 51 -6.36 -8.09 -1.46
N LEU A 52 -5.44 -8.60 -0.65
CA LEU A 52 -4.83 -7.84 0.45
C LEU A 52 -4.10 -6.59 -0.05
N ALA A 53 -3.37 -6.70 -1.16
CA ALA A 53 -2.69 -5.56 -1.78
C ALA A 53 -3.70 -4.53 -2.31
N MET A 54 -4.76 -4.98 -2.99
CA MET A 54 -5.83 -4.12 -3.50
C MET A 54 -6.57 -3.40 -2.36
N ASN A 55 -6.97 -4.13 -1.31
CA ASN A 55 -7.64 -3.57 -0.14
C ASN A 55 -6.79 -2.49 0.53
N ARG A 56 -5.47 -2.69 0.61
CA ARG A 56 -4.54 -1.68 1.13
C ARG A 56 -4.48 -0.42 0.27
N ILE A 57 -4.57 -0.55 -1.05
CA ILE A 57 -4.61 0.58 -1.99
C ILE A 57 -5.92 1.36 -1.81
N GLU A 58 -7.06 0.67 -1.82
CA GLU A 58 -8.37 1.31 -1.67
C GLU A 58 -8.52 2.02 -0.32
N ALA A 59 -8.04 1.42 0.77
CA ALA A 59 -8.03 2.07 2.08
C ALA A 59 -7.19 3.38 2.08
N ARG A 60 -6.08 3.43 1.35
CA ARG A 60 -5.26 4.66 1.23
C ARG A 60 -5.94 5.73 0.38
N LYS A 61 -6.63 5.33 -0.70
CA LYS A 61 -7.42 6.24 -1.54
C LYS A 61 -8.57 6.85 -0.73
N ALA A 62 -9.32 6.03 0.00
CA ALA A 62 -10.42 6.47 0.86
C ALA A 62 -9.95 7.51 1.88
N LYS A 63 -8.84 7.25 2.58
CA LYS A 63 -8.22 8.22 3.52
C LYS A 63 -7.81 9.53 2.84
N THR A 64 -7.24 9.44 1.65
CA THR A 64 -6.83 10.63 0.88
C THR A 64 -8.04 11.45 0.44
N LEU A 65 -9.13 10.79 0.03
CA LEU A 65 -10.37 11.46 -0.36
C LEU A 65 -11.02 12.13 0.86
N GLN A 66 -11.10 11.44 1.99
CA GLN A 66 -11.64 11.99 3.22
C GLN A 66 -10.89 13.27 3.64
N ALA A 67 -9.55 13.23 3.65
CA ALA A 67 -8.73 14.40 3.98
C ALA A 67 -8.95 15.59 3.03
N LYS A 68 -9.20 15.33 1.74
CA LYS A 68 -9.53 16.38 0.77
C LYS A 68 -10.90 17.00 1.03
N LEU A 69 -11.91 16.17 1.31
CA LEU A 69 -13.25 16.64 1.65
C LEU A 69 -13.23 17.50 2.92
N GLU A 70 -12.52 17.05 3.96
CA GLU A 70 -12.34 17.81 5.20
C GLU A 70 -11.64 19.16 4.96
N TYR A 71 -10.60 19.18 4.12
CA TYR A 71 -9.93 20.43 3.72
C TYR A 71 -10.86 21.37 2.93
N ASP A 72 -11.63 20.85 1.99
CA ASP A 72 -12.56 21.63 1.17
C ASP A 72 -13.71 22.19 2.01
N ASP A 73 -14.25 21.40 2.95
CA ASP A 73 -15.25 21.85 3.92
C ASP A 73 -14.68 22.93 4.84
N GLN A 74 -13.47 22.74 5.38
CA GLN A 74 -12.80 23.77 6.19
C GLN A 74 -12.60 25.06 5.40
N LYS A 75 -12.20 24.98 4.13
CA LYS A 75 -12.03 26.16 3.27
C LYS A 75 -13.37 26.84 2.95
N ARG A 76 -14.44 26.06 2.79
CA ARG A 76 -15.79 26.55 2.48
C ARG A 76 -16.49 27.21 3.67
N PHE A 77 -16.33 26.65 4.87
CA PHE A 77 -17.03 27.11 6.07
C PHE A 77 -16.16 27.92 7.04
N GLY A 78 -14.84 27.73 7.03
CA GLY A 78 -13.88 28.47 7.87
C GLY A 78 -13.56 29.88 7.41
N ASN A 79 -13.81 30.21 6.13
CA ASN A 79 -13.65 31.57 5.58
C ASN A 79 -14.89 32.47 5.82
N ASN A 80 -15.93 31.98 6.50
CA ASN A 80 -17.14 32.74 6.82
C ASN A 80 -17.22 33.19 8.30
N VAL A 81 -16.12 33.10 9.05
CA VAL A 81 -16.00 33.83 10.33
C VAL A 81 -15.39 35.20 10.01
N LEU A 82 -16.25 36.13 9.56
CA LEU A 82 -15.93 37.56 9.49
C LEU A 82 -15.90 38.17 10.92
N PRO A 83 -15.17 39.29 11.13
CA PRO A 83 -14.64 39.74 12.42
C PRO A 83 -15.67 40.06 13.50
#